data_AF-A0AAU5MIK5-F1
#
_entry.id   AF-A0AAU5MIK5-F1
#
_cell.length_a   1.000
_cell.length_b   1.000
_cell.length_c   1.000
_cell.angle_alpha   90.00
_cell.angle_beta   90.00
_cell.angle_gamma   90.00
#
_symmetry.space_group_name_H-M   'P 1'
#
loop_
_entity.id
_entity.type
_entity.pdbx_description
1 polymer ?
#
loop_
_entity_poly.entity_id
_entity_poly.type
_entity_poly.pdbx_seq_one_letter_code
_entity_poly.pdbx_strand_id
1 'polypeptide(L)'
;MTQYLVYCRDRAGTGELKAQLTEEHWAFMDRYAGELIARGPTLTEDREESTGSLHIVDLPDEEALRAFAYDEPYYLGGAFDTVELFRFDNHTGRTMWEFTAAVEGYGRYLVLTKDGPRPVTSEHLIVYGDLLDGDVHVGRAALVEAPDAAVAAELVQAADAEVHPWEFGGRR
;
A
#
# COMPACT_ATOMS: atom_id res chain seq x y z
N MET A 1 -10.87 16.60 2.16
CA MET A 1 -9.70 15.75 1.97
C MET A 1 -9.97 14.49 2.76
N THR A 2 -9.92 13.37 2.05
CA THR A 2 -10.25 12.03 2.50
C THR A 2 -9.10 11.14 2.10
N GLN A 3 -8.60 10.33 3.04
CA GLN A 3 -7.53 9.39 2.77
C GLN A 3 -8.10 8.11 2.17
N TYR A 4 -7.41 7.58 1.18
CA TYR A 4 -7.79 6.36 0.50
C TYR A 4 -6.62 5.40 0.42
N LEU A 5 -6.90 4.10 0.51
CA LEU A 5 -5.98 3.04 0.17
C LEU A 5 -6.36 2.49 -1.21
N VAL A 6 -5.41 2.53 -2.13
CA VAL A 6 -5.49 1.95 -3.47
C VAL A 6 -4.49 0.80 -3.53
N TYR A 7 -5.01 -0.42 -3.68
CA TYR A 7 -4.18 -1.60 -3.83
C TYR A 7 -4.48 -2.29 -5.16
N CYS A 8 -3.46 -2.32 -6.03
CA CYS A 8 -3.52 -2.97 -7.32
C CYS A 8 -2.70 -4.25 -7.27
N ARG A 9 -3.27 -5.39 -7.72
CA ARG A 9 -2.49 -6.62 -7.94
C ARG A 9 -2.13 -6.75 -9.40
N ASP A 10 -0.89 -7.08 -9.68
CA ASP A 10 -0.38 -7.25 -11.03
C ASP A 10 -1.01 -8.49 -11.68
N ARG A 11 -1.33 -8.38 -12.97
CA ARG A 11 -1.67 -9.52 -13.81
C ARG A 11 -0.41 -10.35 -14.06
N ALA A 12 -0.55 -11.67 -14.11
CA ALA A 12 0.56 -12.56 -14.39
C ALA A 12 1.29 -12.19 -15.70
N GLY A 13 2.63 -12.16 -15.65
CA GLY A 13 3.49 -11.90 -16.80
C GLY A 13 3.53 -10.44 -17.29
N THR A 14 3.26 -9.46 -16.42
CA THR A 14 3.31 -8.03 -16.76
C THR A 14 4.59 -7.31 -16.34
N GLY A 15 5.59 -8.02 -15.82
CA GLY A 15 6.86 -7.42 -15.37
C GLY A 15 7.55 -6.57 -16.44
N GLU A 16 7.72 -7.08 -17.66
CA GLU A 16 8.32 -6.32 -18.77
C GLU A 16 7.48 -5.10 -19.18
N LEU A 17 6.15 -5.23 -19.17
CA LEU A 17 5.24 -4.13 -19.47
C LEU A 17 5.37 -3.02 -18.42
N LYS A 18 5.40 -3.38 -17.13
CA LYS A 18 5.62 -2.41 -16.05
C LYS A 18 6.97 -1.74 -16.22
N ALA A 19 8.03 -2.49 -16.48
CA ALA A 19 9.36 -1.92 -16.71
C ALA A 19 9.38 -0.85 -17.84
N GLN A 20 8.61 -1.05 -18.90
CA GLN A 20 8.46 -0.07 -20.00
C GLN A 20 7.68 1.19 -19.57
N LEU A 21 6.67 1.03 -18.71
CA LEU A 21 5.78 2.11 -18.26
C LEU A 21 6.26 2.79 -16.96
N THR A 22 7.31 2.28 -16.31
CA THR A 22 7.76 2.73 -14.97
C THR A 22 7.99 4.23 -14.90
N GLU A 23 8.64 4.83 -15.90
CA GLU A 23 8.93 6.26 -15.88
C GLU A 23 7.64 7.10 -15.98
N GLU A 24 6.70 6.68 -16.82
CA GLU A 24 5.40 7.33 -16.96
C GLU A 24 4.59 7.20 -15.67
N HIS A 25 4.61 6.01 -15.06
CA HIS A 25 3.98 5.75 -13.77
C HIS A 25 4.58 6.65 -12.67
N TRP A 26 5.91 6.79 -12.61
CA TRP A 26 6.54 7.71 -11.67
C TRP A 26 6.17 9.17 -11.93
N ALA A 27 6.21 9.62 -13.19
CA ALA A 27 5.81 10.97 -13.55
C ALA A 27 4.34 11.26 -13.20
N PHE A 28 3.45 10.26 -13.33
CA PHE A 28 2.07 10.36 -12.87
C PHE A 28 2.00 10.55 -11.37
N MET A 29 2.71 9.71 -10.59
CA MET A 29 2.70 9.72 -9.14
C MET A 29 3.32 10.99 -8.53
N ASP A 30 4.29 11.60 -9.20
CA ASP A 30 4.90 12.85 -8.76
C ASP A 30 3.92 14.03 -8.69
N ARG A 31 2.81 13.97 -9.44
CA ARG A 31 1.73 14.97 -9.38
C ARG A 31 0.96 14.92 -8.06
N TYR A 32 1.07 13.81 -7.33
CA TYR A 32 0.42 13.57 -6.03
C TYR A 32 1.43 13.52 -4.88
N ALA A 33 2.66 14.01 -5.09
CA ALA A 33 3.73 13.89 -4.10
C ALA A 33 3.41 14.60 -2.76
N GLY A 34 2.56 15.63 -2.77
CA GLY A 34 2.12 16.33 -1.56
C GLY A 34 0.97 15.63 -0.82
N GLU A 35 0.24 14.76 -1.52
CA GLU A 35 -0.98 14.08 -1.08
C GLU A 35 -0.73 12.63 -0.66
N LEU A 36 0.32 12.01 -1.19
CA LEU A 36 0.68 10.64 -0.83
C LEU A 36 1.04 10.58 0.65
N ILE A 37 0.59 9.51 1.30
CA ILE A 37 0.88 9.15 2.70
C ILE A 37 1.83 7.95 2.71
N ALA A 38 1.61 6.98 1.83
CA ALA A 38 2.50 5.86 1.61
C ALA A 38 2.42 5.39 0.16
N ARG A 39 3.51 4.84 -0.35
CA ARG A 39 3.53 4.20 -1.67
C ARG A 39 4.59 3.10 -1.76
N GLY A 40 4.31 2.08 -2.56
CA GLY A 40 5.32 1.10 -2.90
C GLY A 40 4.79 -0.16 -3.55
N PRO A 41 5.65 -0.93 -4.22
CA PRO A 41 5.26 -2.21 -4.79
C PRO A 41 5.06 -3.25 -3.68
N THR A 42 4.06 -4.11 -3.83
CA THR A 42 4.14 -5.44 -3.20
C THR A 42 5.05 -6.30 -4.07
N LEU A 43 5.72 -7.27 -3.45
CA LEU A 43 6.77 -8.07 -4.09
C LEU A 43 6.50 -9.57 -3.92
N THR A 44 7.22 -10.37 -4.69
CA THR A 44 7.39 -11.81 -4.46
C THR A 44 8.14 -12.09 -3.14
N GLU A 45 8.09 -13.33 -2.66
CA GLU A 45 8.76 -13.72 -1.40
C GLU A 45 10.28 -13.49 -1.43
N ASP A 46 10.92 -13.73 -2.58
CA ASP A 46 12.34 -13.44 -2.84
C ASP A 46 12.64 -11.95 -3.07
N ARG A 47 11.60 -11.11 -3.14
CA ARG A 47 11.66 -9.67 -3.38
C ARG A 47 12.28 -9.29 -4.74
N GLU A 48 12.30 -10.19 -5.71
CA GLU A 48 12.88 -9.94 -7.03
C GLU A 48 11.89 -9.28 -8.00
N GLU A 49 10.59 -9.57 -7.89
CA GLU A 49 9.56 -9.08 -8.80
C GLU A 49 8.44 -8.35 -8.06
N SER A 50 7.85 -7.34 -8.70
CA SER A 50 6.63 -6.71 -8.19
C SER A 50 5.41 -7.60 -8.43
N THR A 51 4.54 -7.69 -7.44
CA THR A 51 3.24 -8.38 -7.51
C THR A 51 2.05 -7.41 -7.46
N GLY A 52 2.32 -6.12 -7.30
CA GLY A 52 1.29 -5.11 -7.19
C GLY A 52 1.83 -3.73 -6.86
N SER A 53 0.92 -2.80 -6.63
CA SER A 53 1.21 -1.43 -6.19
C SER A 53 0.25 -1.01 -5.09
N LEU A 54 0.80 -0.53 -3.98
CA LEU A 54 0.06 0.06 -2.88
C LEU A 54 0.27 1.56 -2.86
N HIS A 55 -0.82 2.31 -2.73
CA HIS A 55 -0.80 3.74 -2.46
C HIS A 55 -1.78 4.06 -1.34
N ILE A 56 -1.36 4.89 -0.39
CA ILE A 56 -2.24 5.58 0.55
C ILE A 56 -2.12 7.06 0.22
N VAL A 57 -3.24 7.73 -0.06
CA VAL A 57 -3.24 9.08 -0.63
C VAL A 57 -4.41 9.90 -0.08
N ASP A 58 -4.19 11.19 0.20
CA ASP A 58 -5.22 12.13 0.64
C ASP A 58 -5.78 12.93 -0.54
N LEU A 59 -7.06 12.70 -0.87
CA LEU A 59 -7.70 13.25 -2.07
C LEU A 59 -8.96 14.05 -1.72
N PRO A 60 -9.41 15.00 -2.57
CA PRO A 60 -10.57 15.82 -2.25
C PRO A 60 -11.89 15.04 -2.18
N ASP A 61 -12.06 14.04 -3.05
CA ASP A 61 -13.31 13.30 -3.25
C ASP A 61 -13.09 11.96 -3.99
N GLU A 62 -14.19 11.22 -4.21
CA GLU A 62 -14.17 9.94 -4.93
C GLU A 62 -13.86 10.08 -6.42
N GLU A 63 -14.14 11.22 -7.05
CA GLU A 63 -13.80 11.44 -8.46
C GLU A 63 -12.29 11.49 -8.63
N ALA A 64 -11.59 12.23 -7.75
CA ALA A 64 -10.14 12.25 -7.69
C ALA A 64 -9.54 10.87 -7.39
N LEU A 65 -10.18 10.06 -6.54
CA LEU A 65 -9.78 8.67 -6.29
C LEU A 65 -9.85 7.82 -7.56
N ARG A 66 -10.95 7.92 -8.31
CA ARG A 66 -11.13 7.17 -9.56
C ARG A 66 -10.07 7.57 -10.58
N ALA A 67 -9.79 8.86 -10.72
CA ALA A 67 -8.71 9.34 -11.60
C ALA A 67 -7.33 8.82 -11.15
N PHE A 68 -7.02 8.89 -9.85
CA PHE A 68 -5.77 8.38 -9.30
C PHE A 68 -5.58 6.88 -9.60
N ALA A 69 -6.64 6.08 -9.47
CA ALA A 69 -6.58 4.64 -9.63
C ALA A 69 -6.60 4.17 -11.10
N TYR A 70 -7.30 4.88 -11.98
CA TYR A 70 -7.60 4.39 -13.33
C TYR A 70 -7.01 5.22 -14.47
N ASP A 71 -6.52 6.43 -14.21
CA ASP A 71 -5.79 7.20 -15.24
C ASP A 71 -4.27 6.95 -15.17
N GLU A 72 -3.83 6.08 -14.26
CA GLU A 72 -2.41 5.79 -14.06
C GLU A 72 -1.86 4.81 -15.13
N PRO A 73 -0.60 5.00 -15.58
CA PRO A 73 -0.05 4.26 -16.72
C PRO A 73 -0.10 2.74 -16.60
N TYR A 74 0.11 2.16 -15.41
CA TYR A 74 0.03 0.70 -15.25
C TYR A 74 -1.39 0.18 -15.42
N TYR A 75 -2.40 0.90 -14.94
CA TYR A 75 -3.79 0.52 -15.17
C TYR A 75 -4.15 0.64 -16.66
N LEU A 76 -3.85 1.78 -17.28
CA LEU A 76 -4.13 2.02 -18.70
C LEU A 76 -3.39 1.04 -19.63
N GLY A 77 -2.18 0.63 -19.23
CA GLY A 77 -1.39 -0.38 -19.94
C GLY A 77 -1.90 -1.82 -19.76
N GLY A 78 -2.85 -2.07 -18.85
CA GLY A 78 -3.36 -3.42 -18.57
C GLY A 78 -2.38 -4.29 -17.76
N ALA A 79 -1.59 -3.65 -16.89
CA ALA A 79 -0.64 -4.33 -16.02
C ALA A 79 -1.31 -4.96 -14.78
N PHE A 80 -2.46 -4.44 -14.36
CA PHE A 80 -3.20 -4.92 -13.18
C PHE A 80 -4.31 -5.90 -13.52
N ASP A 81 -4.49 -6.89 -12.64
CA ASP A 81 -5.62 -7.83 -12.65
C ASP A 81 -6.77 -7.33 -11.77
N THR A 82 -6.44 -6.77 -10.60
CA THR A 82 -7.42 -6.22 -9.67
C THR A 82 -6.98 -4.84 -9.18
N VAL A 83 -7.98 -3.99 -8.89
CA VAL A 83 -7.80 -2.68 -8.27
C VAL A 83 -8.83 -2.57 -7.14
N GLU A 84 -8.35 -2.56 -5.91
CA GLU A 84 -9.17 -2.39 -4.71
C GLU A 84 -9.02 -0.97 -4.18
N LEU A 85 -10.14 -0.35 -3.84
CA LEU A 85 -10.23 1.03 -3.36
C LEU A 85 -10.97 1.03 -2.03
N PHE A 86 -10.35 1.63 -1.01
CA PHE A 86 -10.96 1.78 0.31
C PHE A 86 -10.81 3.22 0.76
N ARG A 87 -11.82 3.75 1.47
CA ARG A 87 -11.55 4.88 2.37
C ARG A 87 -10.65 4.36 3.50
N PHE A 88 -9.71 5.18 3.92
CA PHE A 88 -8.71 4.84 4.92
C PHE A 88 -8.81 5.79 6.11
N ASP A 89 -8.97 5.23 7.31
CA ASP A 89 -8.89 5.99 8.57
C ASP A 89 -7.53 5.76 9.22
N ASN A 90 -6.62 6.73 9.08
CA ASN A 90 -5.22 6.59 9.51
C ASN A 90 -5.06 6.83 11.01
N HIS A 91 -4.90 5.73 11.76
CA HIS A 91 -4.68 5.73 13.20
C HIS A 91 -3.26 6.12 13.63
N THR A 92 -2.30 6.07 12.72
CA THR A 92 -0.91 6.48 13.04
C THR A 92 -0.69 7.99 12.95
N GLY A 93 -1.56 8.70 12.23
CA GLY A 93 -1.45 10.15 12.05
C GLY A 93 -0.15 10.61 11.37
N ARG A 94 0.55 9.70 10.69
CA ARG A 94 1.82 9.96 9.99
C ARG A 94 1.83 9.36 8.60
N THR A 95 2.84 9.76 7.85
CA THR A 95 3.21 9.25 6.54
C THR A 95 4.38 8.28 6.61
N MET A 96 4.63 7.54 5.53
CA MET A 96 5.75 6.60 5.45
C MET A 96 7.12 7.28 5.59
N TRP A 97 7.25 8.55 5.18
CA TRP A 97 8.51 9.30 5.25
C TRP A 97 8.88 9.72 6.68
N GLU A 98 7.92 9.70 7.59
CA GLU A 98 8.13 10.01 9.01
C GLU A 98 8.56 8.76 9.81
N PHE A 99 8.63 7.58 9.17
CA PHE A 99 9.14 6.37 9.80
C PHE A 99 10.67 6.36 9.84
N THR A 100 11.24 6.35 11.04
CA THR A 100 12.70 6.43 11.26
C THR A 100 13.26 5.27 12.10
N ALA A 101 12.45 4.27 12.43
CA ALA A 101 12.81 3.17 13.33
C ALA A 101 13.30 1.93 12.58
N ALA A 102 13.97 2.12 11.44
CA ALA A 102 14.41 1.03 10.59
C ALA A 102 15.47 0.15 11.27
N VAL A 103 15.29 -1.16 11.26
CA VAL A 103 16.22 -2.15 11.81
C VAL A 103 16.96 -2.88 10.70
N GLU A 104 18.29 -2.98 10.82
CA GLU A 104 19.10 -3.73 9.87
C GLU A 104 18.66 -5.21 9.81
N GLY A 105 18.45 -5.71 8.58
CA GLY A 105 18.02 -7.09 8.33
C GLY A 105 16.51 -7.30 8.37
N TYR A 106 15.71 -6.30 8.78
CA TYR A 106 14.26 -6.42 8.70
C TYR A 106 13.74 -6.10 7.29
N GLY A 107 12.67 -6.77 6.91
CA GLY A 107 11.89 -6.48 5.72
C GLY A 107 10.70 -5.58 6.04
N ARG A 108 10.09 -5.00 5.00
CA ARG A 108 8.79 -4.32 5.12
C ARG A 108 7.68 -5.15 4.51
N TYR A 109 6.48 -4.97 5.03
CA TYR A 109 5.32 -5.77 4.70
C TYR A 109 4.06 -4.90 4.66
N LEU A 110 3.19 -5.21 3.70
CA LEU A 110 1.77 -4.84 3.74
C LEU A 110 1.02 -5.99 4.43
N VAL A 111 0.22 -5.66 5.43
CA VAL A 111 -0.66 -6.60 6.15
C VAL A 111 -2.10 -6.13 5.97
N LEU A 112 -2.94 -6.97 5.39
CA LEU A 112 -4.37 -6.74 5.20
C LEU A 112 -5.19 -7.73 6.03
N THR A 113 -6.27 -7.25 6.62
CA THR A 113 -7.15 -8.03 7.50
C THR A 113 -8.61 -7.75 7.19
N LYS A 114 -9.50 -8.67 7.55
CA LYS A 114 -10.97 -8.55 7.40
C LYS A 114 -11.71 -8.53 8.74
N ASP A 115 -10.98 -8.32 9.83
CA ASP A 115 -11.52 -8.26 11.18
C ASP A 115 -11.92 -6.83 11.57
N GLY A 116 -12.50 -6.69 12.76
CA GLY A 116 -12.98 -5.41 13.27
C GLY A 116 -11.85 -4.46 13.71
N PRO A 117 -12.19 -3.18 13.98
CA PRO A 117 -11.24 -2.19 14.47
C PRO A 117 -10.50 -2.65 15.72
N ARG A 118 -9.21 -2.35 15.81
CA ARG A 118 -8.36 -2.70 16.95
C ARG A 118 -7.23 -1.69 17.12
N PRO A 119 -6.88 -1.27 18.36
CA PRO A 119 -5.68 -0.48 18.56
C PRO A 119 -4.43 -1.34 18.36
N VAL A 120 -3.50 -0.85 17.53
CA VAL A 120 -2.17 -1.46 17.34
C VAL A 120 -1.12 -0.36 17.57
N THR A 121 -0.14 -0.65 18.42
CA THR A 121 0.96 0.25 18.72
C THR A 121 2.28 -0.51 18.65
N SER A 122 3.20 -0.04 17.83
CA SER A 122 4.56 -0.57 17.73
C SER A 122 5.49 0.49 17.15
N GLU A 123 6.77 0.48 17.53
CA GLU A 123 7.78 1.31 16.91
C GLU A 123 8.05 0.91 15.45
N HIS A 124 7.78 -0.34 15.08
CA HIS A 124 7.94 -0.86 13.72
C HIS A 124 6.68 -0.70 12.83
N LEU A 125 5.63 -0.07 13.34
CA LEU A 125 4.47 0.30 12.54
C LEU A 125 4.88 1.46 11.62
N ILE A 126 4.65 1.39 10.32
CA ILE A 126 4.94 2.48 9.40
C ILE A 126 3.69 3.36 9.28
N VAL A 127 2.61 2.77 8.77
CA VAL A 127 1.26 3.37 8.68
C VAL A 127 0.24 2.29 9.06
N TYR A 128 -0.82 2.67 9.76
CA TYR A 128 -1.90 1.74 10.12
C TYR A 128 -3.24 2.46 10.19
N GLY A 129 -4.29 1.77 9.76
CA GLY A 129 -5.62 2.32 9.71
C GLY A 129 -6.71 1.31 9.39
N ASP A 130 -7.95 1.75 9.54
CA ASP A 130 -9.13 0.97 9.15
C ASP A 130 -9.44 1.17 7.67
N LEU A 131 -9.94 0.10 7.03
CA LEU A 131 -10.43 0.08 5.67
C LEU A 131 -11.95 0.18 5.70
N LEU A 132 -12.50 1.12 4.93
CA LEU A 132 -13.93 1.35 4.85
C LEU A 132 -14.45 1.29 3.42
N ASP A 133 -15.61 0.66 3.25
CA ASP A 133 -16.48 0.78 2.08
C ASP A 133 -17.60 1.79 2.43
N GLY A 134 -17.44 3.03 1.96
CA GLY A 134 -18.19 4.18 2.46
C GLY A 134 -17.95 4.40 3.96
N ASP A 135 -19.00 4.20 4.76
CA ASP A 135 -18.96 4.29 6.23
C ASP A 135 -18.90 2.92 6.93
N VAL A 136 -18.85 1.84 6.17
CA VAL A 136 -18.81 0.48 6.72
C VAL A 136 -17.36 0.02 6.85
N HIS A 137 -16.96 -0.35 8.07
CA HIS A 137 -15.68 -1.01 8.31
C HIS A 137 -15.64 -2.37 7.62
N VAL A 138 -14.61 -2.61 6.80
CA VAL A 138 -14.42 -3.87 6.06
C VAL A 138 -13.12 -4.58 6.41
N GLY A 139 -12.21 -3.93 7.13
CA GLY A 139 -10.91 -4.51 7.46
C GLY A 139 -9.92 -3.49 7.99
N ARG A 140 -8.66 -3.89 8.07
CA ARG A 140 -7.55 -3.02 8.50
C ARG A 140 -6.36 -3.23 7.59
N ALA A 141 -5.57 -2.18 7.40
CA ALA A 141 -4.31 -2.24 6.69
C ALA A 141 -3.18 -1.71 7.57
N ALA A 142 -2.04 -2.41 7.53
CA ALA A 142 -0.82 -1.98 8.15
C ALA A 142 0.34 -2.07 7.16
N LEU A 143 1.17 -1.04 7.13
CA LEU A 143 2.53 -1.11 6.64
C LEU A 143 3.42 -1.27 7.86
N VAL A 144 4.26 -2.31 7.88
CA VAL A 144 5.12 -2.63 9.02
C VAL A 144 6.51 -2.98 8.57
N GLU A 145 7.48 -2.80 9.45
CA GLU A 145 8.79 -3.41 9.36
C GLU A 145 8.85 -4.61 10.33
N ALA A 146 9.41 -5.73 9.89
CA ALA A 146 9.46 -6.98 10.66
C ALA A 146 10.60 -7.89 10.15
N PRO A 147 11.10 -8.84 10.95
CA PRO A 147 12.10 -9.80 10.49
C PRO A 147 11.54 -10.75 9.41
N ASP A 148 10.25 -11.08 9.47
CA ASP A 148 9.57 -11.94 8.51
C ASP A 148 8.05 -11.66 8.47
N ALA A 149 7.35 -12.32 7.55
CA ALA A 149 5.91 -12.16 7.35
C ALA A 149 5.06 -12.66 8.53
N ALA A 150 5.53 -13.67 9.29
CA ALA A 150 4.79 -14.18 10.44
C ALA A 150 4.80 -13.16 11.58
N VAL A 151 5.97 -12.58 11.87
CA VAL A 151 6.09 -11.50 12.86
C VAL A 151 5.30 -10.25 12.44
N ALA A 152 5.24 -9.94 11.13
CA ALA A 152 4.39 -8.87 10.62
C ALA A 152 2.90 -9.10 10.93
N ALA A 153 2.38 -10.32 10.74
CA ALA A 153 1.00 -10.67 11.08
C ALA A 153 0.73 -10.61 12.60
N GLU A 154 1.65 -11.13 13.41
CA GLU A 154 1.56 -11.11 14.87
C GLU A 154 1.51 -9.68 15.42
N LEU A 155 2.31 -8.76 14.88
CA LEU A 155 2.32 -7.35 15.26
C LEU A 155 0.95 -6.69 15.09
N VAL A 156 0.24 -7.04 14.00
CA VAL A 156 -1.11 -6.53 13.70
C VAL A 156 -2.21 -7.29 14.44
N GLN A 157 -1.83 -8.34 15.19
CA GLN A 157 -2.71 -9.20 15.98
C GLN A 157 -3.81 -9.87 15.14
N ALA A 158 -3.46 -10.36 13.95
CA ALA A 158 -4.40 -11.00 13.03
C ALA A 158 -3.84 -12.32 12.49
N ALA A 159 -4.44 -13.44 12.93
CA ALA A 159 -3.98 -14.78 12.56
C ALA A 159 -4.25 -15.13 11.07
N ASP A 160 -5.33 -14.61 10.50
CA ASP A 160 -5.75 -14.86 9.11
C ASP A 160 -5.44 -13.66 8.19
N ALA A 161 -4.38 -12.91 8.50
CA ALA A 161 -3.97 -11.76 7.71
C ALA A 161 -3.37 -12.17 6.36
N GLU A 162 -3.66 -11.39 5.32
CA GLU A 162 -2.94 -11.44 4.05
C GLU A 162 -1.69 -10.57 4.19
N VAL A 163 -0.50 -11.18 4.07
CA VAL A 163 0.79 -10.51 4.26
C VAL A 163 1.59 -10.56 2.98
N HIS A 164 2.05 -9.40 2.52
CA HIS A 164 2.86 -9.24 1.33
C HIS A 164 4.19 -8.59 1.66
N PRO A 165 5.33 -9.12 1.17
CA PRO A 165 6.55 -8.33 1.08
C PRO A 165 6.25 -7.00 0.36
N TRP A 166 6.69 -5.91 0.94
CA TRP A 166 6.48 -4.56 0.44
C TRP A 166 7.74 -3.74 0.70
N GLU A 167 7.90 -2.62 0.00
CA GLU A 167 8.99 -1.68 0.24
C GLU A 167 8.59 -0.23 -0.10
N PHE A 168 9.37 0.74 0.38
CA PHE A 168 9.17 2.14 -0.01
C PHE A 168 9.37 2.30 -1.52
N GLY A 169 8.32 2.76 -2.19
CA GLY A 169 8.33 3.12 -3.59
C GLY A 169 8.79 4.55 -3.83
N GLY A 170 9.17 4.82 -5.08
CA GLY A 170 9.68 6.11 -5.52
C GLY A 170 10.65 5.93 -6.69
N ARG A 171 11.11 7.04 -7.27
CA ARG A 171 12.19 7.04 -8.24
C ARG A 171 13.48 6.55 -7.57
N ARG A 172 14.22 5.67 -8.24
CA ARG A 172 15.51 5.12 -7.79
C ARG A 172 16.56 5.34 -8.87
#